data_AF-A0A3D9ZLG1-F1
#
_entry.id   AF-A0A3D9ZLG1-F1
#
_cell.length_a   1.000
_cell.length_b   1.000
_cell.length_c   1.000
_cell.angle_alpha   90.00
_cell.angle_beta   90.00
_cell.angle_gamma   90.00
#
_symmetry.space_group_name_H-M   'P 1'
#
loop_
_entity.id
_entity.type
_entity.pdbx_description
1 polymer ?
#
loop_
_entity_poly.entity_id
_entity_poly.type
_entity_poly.pdbx_seq_one_letter_code
_entity_poly.pdbx_strand_id
1 'polypeptide(L)'
;MTALARRNDAVLVRSATTAHRELWHDSVRIRQEWLDVALSTQPADRATAERCVTAIYARISRPRPRFEWVDSPAKALPLVAGWPTLDDLYRWIRDPLPPGRPPLASDLAAVTAGLRAALSAGVSHADPELTPARQPGKKQEHWPDLPPLDALARGVPLPVVLHQSVRGSLHRSLGKGFRHPVRAALAADLPVCWYGQQDACWIGYYDTLQRLGLATFSAGITDHFGQWTDLARSCGWWWPGEGVCVLSDRPATVRVTPMPGTWHDEVTVSAITYRDGWQI
;
A
#
# COMPACT_ATOMS: atom_id res chain seq x y z
N MET A 1 -9.38 -31.20 -35.67
CA MET A 1 -10.02 -30.81 -34.39
C MET A 1 -11.47 -31.30 -34.37
N THR A 2 -11.79 -32.27 -33.52
CA THR A 2 -13.11 -32.92 -33.41
C THR A 2 -14.10 -32.06 -32.62
N ALA A 3 -15.40 -32.22 -32.88
CA ALA A 3 -16.47 -31.46 -32.20
C ALA A 3 -16.48 -31.64 -30.66
N LEU A 4 -15.99 -32.79 -30.17
CA LEU A 4 -15.85 -33.07 -28.73
C LEU A 4 -14.76 -32.22 -28.08
N ALA A 5 -13.62 -32.01 -28.75
CA ALA A 5 -12.55 -31.15 -28.25
C ALA A 5 -13.02 -29.69 -28.10
N ARG A 6 -13.74 -29.16 -29.09
CA ARG A 6 -14.32 -27.80 -29.04
C ARG A 6 -15.34 -27.62 -27.91
N ARG A 7 -16.12 -28.64 -27.59
CA ARG A 7 -17.09 -28.60 -26.47
C ARG A 7 -16.37 -28.61 -25.12
N ASN A 8 -15.34 -29.43 -24.96
CA ASN A 8 -14.55 -29.47 -23.73
C ASN A 8 -13.78 -28.15 -23.50
N ASP A 9 -13.18 -27.58 -24.55
CA ASP A 9 -12.53 -26.27 -24.48
C ASP A 9 -13.50 -25.16 -24.09
N ALA A 10 -14.71 -25.15 -24.66
CA ALA A 10 -15.74 -24.17 -24.31
C ALA A 10 -16.21 -24.28 -22.85
N VAL A 11 -16.30 -25.50 -22.31
CA VAL A 11 -16.65 -25.74 -20.90
C VAL A 11 -15.53 -25.26 -19.98
N LEU A 12 -14.26 -25.55 -20.31
CA LEU A 12 -13.09 -25.10 -19.55
C LEU A 12 -12.98 -23.56 -19.54
N VAL A 13 -13.14 -22.91 -20.69
CA VAL A 13 -13.11 -21.44 -20.81
C VAL A 13 -14.24 -20.81 -19.99
N ARG A 14 -15.46 -21.38 -20.05
CA ARG A 14 -16.58 -20.89 -19.26
C ARG A 14 -16.34 -21.06 -17.76
N SER A 15 -15.81 -22.21 -17.33
CA SER A 15 -15.47 -22.46 -15.93
C SER A 15 -14.39 -21.50 -15.41
N ALA A 16 -13.34 -21.25 -16.19
CA ALA A 16 -12.29 -20.31 -15.84
C ALA A 16 -12.82 -18.87 -15.75
N THR A 17 -13.75 -18.50 -16.64
CA THR A 17 -14.39 -17.18 -16.65
C THR A 17 -15.26 -16.97 -15.40
N THR A 18 -15.98 -18.01 -14.97
CA THR A 18 -16.73 -17.97 -13.69
C THR A 18 -15.80 -17.83 -12.50
N ALA A 19 -14.74 -18.64 -12.43
CA ALA A 19 -13.76 -18.56 -11.34
C ALA A 19 -13.06 -17.20 -11.27
N HIS A 20 -12.68 -16.62 -12.41
CA HIS A 20 -12.08 -15.27 -12.45
C HIS A 20 -13.03 -14.18 -11.96
N ARG A 21 -14.33 -14.31 -12.26
CA ARG A 21 -15.36 -13.39 -11.77
C ARG A 21 -15.52 -13.49 -10.26
N GLU A 22 -15.52 -14.70 -9.70
CA GLU A 22 -15.60 -14.93 -8.25
C GLU A 22 -14.38 -14.32 -7.54
N LEU A 23 -13.17 -14.61 -8.02
CA LEU A 23 -11.93 -14.03 -7.48
C LEU A 23 -11.92 -12.51 -7.53
N TRP A 24 -12.46 -11.91 -8.60
CA TRP A 24 -12.63 -10.46 -8.68
C TRP A 24 -13.67 -9.93 -7.68
N HIS A 25 -14.81 -10.59 -7.51
CA HIS A 25 -15.79 -10.18 -6.50
C HIS A 25 -15.22 -10.21 -5.08
N ASP A 26 -14.44 -11.26 -4.75
CA ASP A 26 -13.76 -11.33 -3.46
C ASP A 26 -12.68 -10.24 -3.31
N SER A 27 -11.96 -9.92 -4.37
CA SER A 27 -10.97 -8.82 -4.33
C SER A 27 -11.62 -7.46 -4.07
N VAL A 28 -12.84 -7.21 -4.58
CA VAL A 28 -13.61 -5.99 -4.31
C VAL A 28 -13.94 -5.88 -2.82
N ARG A 29 -14.36 -6.97 -2.17
CA ARG A 29 -14.64 -7.00 -0.73
C ARG A 29 -13.38 -6.71 0.09
N ILE A 30 -12.27 -7.37 -0.22
CA ILE A 30 -11.00 -7.15 0.49
C ILE A 30 -10.47 -5.73 0.27
N ARG A 31 -10.58 -5.19 -0.95
CA ARG A 31 -10.25 -3.79 -1.24
C ARG A 31 -11.06 -2.83 -0.36
N GLN A 32 -12.37 -3.06 -0.26
CA GLN A 32 -13.23 -2.22 0.58
C GLN A 32 -12.81 -2.29 2.06
N GLU A 33 -12.53 -3.49 2.58
CA GLU A 33 -12.01 -3.66 3.94
C GLU A 33 -10.73 -2.82 4.17
N TRP A 34 -9.81 -2.79 3.21
CA TRP A 34 -8.58 -2.00 3.31
C TRP A 34 -8.79 -0.51 3.13
N LEU A 35 -9.76 -0.10 2.31
CA LEU A 35 -10.16 1.29 2.21
C LEU A 35 -10.75 1.78 3.54
N ASP A 36 -11.60 0.97 4.19
CA ASP A 36 -12.19 1.28 5.50
C ASP A 36 -11.11 1.40 6.59
N VAL A 37 -10.10 0.52 6.58
CA VAL A 37 -8.92 0.64 7.47
C VAL A 37 -8.21 1.97 7.24
N ALA A 38 -7.97 2.32 5.98
CA ALA A 38 -7.22 3.52 5.61
C ALA A 38 -7.96 4.83 5.87
N LEU A 39 -9.29 4.79 5.95
CA LEU A 39 -10.16 5.92 6.27
C LEU A 39 -10.68 5.87 7.72
N SER A 40 -10.21 4.91 8.52
CA SER A 40 -10.66 4.74 9.90
C SER A 40 -10.45 6.02 10.72
N THR A 41 -11.47 6.33 11.50
CA THR A 41 -11.54 7.44 12.44
C THR A 41 -11.66 6.95 13.88
N GLN A 42 -11.39 5.66 14.13
CA GLN A 42 -11.23 5.17 15.50
C GLN A 42 -9.91 5.67 16.09
N PRO A 43 -9.82 5.91 17.41
CA PRO A 43 -8.55 6.24 18.05
C PRO A 43 -7.46 5.20 17.74
N ALA A 44 -6.20 5.62 17.76
CA ALA A 44 -5.08 4.72 17.54
C ALA A 44 -4.98 3.64 18.63
N ASP A 45 -4.74 2.40 18.22
CA ASP A 45 -4.33 1.33 19.13
C ASP A 45 -2.83 1.47 19.40
N ARG A 46 -2.51 2.30 20.39
CA ARG A 46 -1.12 2.64 20.73
C ARG A 46 -0.30 1.42 21.11
N ALA A 47 -0.88 0.48 21.85
CA ALA A 47 -0.19 -0.71 22.30
C ALA A 47 0.22 -1.60 21.12
N THR A 48 -0.66 -1.78 20.14
CA THR A 48 -0.33 -2.56 18.93
C THR A 48 0.69 -1.82 18.06
N ALA A 49 0.51 -0.52 17.83
CA ALA A 49 1.46 0.27 17.04
C ALA A 49 2.88 0.22 17.61
N GLU A 50 3.03 0.42 18.93
CA GLU A 50 4.34 0.37 19.60
C GLU A 50 5.01 -1.00 19.51
N ARG A 51 4.24 -2.10 19.63
CA ARG A 51 4.77 -3.47 19.44
C ARG A 51 5.27 -3.67 18.01
N CYS A 52 4.47 -3.28 17.01
CA CYS A 52 4.84 -3.43 15.60
C CYS A 52 6.06 -2.59 15.23
N VAL A 53 6.10 -1.31 15.65
CA VAL A 53 7.27 -0.45 15.42
C VAL A 53 8.51 -1.00 16.11
N THR A 54 8.38 -1.54 17.33
CA THR A 54 9.51 -2.20 18.02
C THR A 54 10.04 -3.39 17.21
N ALA A 55 9.16 -4.25 16.68
CA ALA A 55 9.55 -5.39 15.86
C ALA A 55 10.21 -4.95 14.54
N ILE A 56 9.72 -3.87 13.93
CA ILE A 56 10.30 -3.28 12.72
C ILE A 56 11.70 -2.70 13.00
N TYR A 57 11.89 -1.98 14.11
CA TYR A 57 13.20 -1.48 14.54
C TYR A 57 14.20 -2.63 14.77
N ALA A 58 13.77 -3.73 15.39
CA ALA A 58 14.62 -4.89 15.60
C ALA A 58 15.13 -5.50 14.28
N ARG A 59 14.34 -5.44 13.20
CA ARG A 59 14.73 -5.95 11.86
C ARG A 59 15.82 -5.13 11.19
N ILE A 60 16.02 -3.87 11.60
CA ILE A 60 17.13 -3.00 11.16
C ILE A 60 18.22 -2.88 12.24
N SER A 61 18.26 -3.82 13.19
CA SER A 61 19.21 -3.85 14.30
C SER A 61 19.23 -2.53 15.11
N ARG A 62 18.07 -1.88 15.24
CA ARG A 62 17.87 -0.68 16.05
C ARG A 62 17.16 -1.06 17.36
N PRO A 63 17.53 -0.43 18.49
CA PRO A 63 16.86 -0.67 19.77
C PRO A 63 15.41 -0.16 19.73
N ARG A 64 14.58 -0.64 20.67
CA ARG A 64 13.25 -0.09 20.87
C ARG A 64 13.34 1.43 21.12
N PRO A 65 12.65 2.28 20.33
CA PRO A 65 12.63 3.72 20.57
C PRO A 65 11.72 4.07 21.74
N ARG A 66 11.87 5.29 22.28
CA ARG A 66 10.79 5.91 23.05
C ARG A 66 9.67 6.33 22.10
N PHE A 67 8.43 6.22 22.53
CA PHE A 67 7.28 6.58 21.71
C PHE A 67 6.72 7.92 22.15
N GLU A 68 6.59 8.83 21.18
CA GLU A 68 5.97 10.14 21.37
C GLU A 68 4.70 10.18 20.51
N TRP A 69 3.54 10.37 21.15
CA TRP A 69 2.25 10.37 20.47
C TRP A 69 1.72 11.79 20.31
N VAL A 70 1.30 12.13 19.09
CA VAL A 70 0.69 13.41 18.75
C VAL A 70 -0.70 13.23 18.15
N ASP A 71 -1.52 14.26 18.29
CA ASP A 71 -2.92 14.25 17.85
C ASP A 71 -3.09 14.46 16.33
N SER A 72 -2.05 14.97 15.67
CA SER A 72 -2.04 15.25 14.24
C SER A 72 -0.64 15.23 13.63
N PRO A 73 -0.50 15.01 12.31
CA PRO A 73 0.75 15.19 11.59
C PRO A 73 1.34 16.60 11.71
N ALA A 74 0.51 17.63 11.84
CA ALA A 74 0.98 19.00 12.03
C ALA A 74 1.72 19.18 13.37
N LYS A 75 1.24 18.53 14.44
CA LYS A 75 1.89 18.52 15.75
C LYS A 75 3.18 17.71 15.77
N ALA A 76 3.38 16.77 14.84
CA ALA A 76 4.64 16.06 14.71
C ALA A 76 5.77 16.98 14.22
N LEU A 77 5.49 17.98 13.36
CA LEU A 77 6.53 18.74 12.65
C LEU A 77 7.57 19.40 13.56
N PRO A 78 7.22 20.08 14.67
CA PRO A 78 8.23 20.65 15.56
C PRO A 78 9.12 19.60 16.23
N LEU A 79 8.62 18.38 16.43
CA LEU A 79 9.33 17.28 17.11
C LEU A 79 10.32 16.57 16.17
N VAL A 80 10.05 16.62 14.86
CA VAL A 80 10.85 15.95 13.82
C VAL A 80 11.65 16.95 12.98
N ALA A 81 11.69 18.22 13.40
CA ALA A 81 12.42 19.27 12.71
C ALA A 81 13.91 18.90 12.60
N GLY A 82 14.46 19.01 11.38
CA GLY A 82 15.85 18.66 11.08
C GLY A 82 16.12 17.16 10.94
N TRP A 83 15.10 16.30 10.99
CA TRP A 83 15.25 14.89 10.65
C TRP A 83 15.40 14.69 9.13
N PRO A 84 15.98 13.56 8.69
CA PRO A 84 16.28 13.33 7.28
C PRO A 84 15.06 13.49 6.37
N THR A 85 15.24 14.24 5.29
CA THR A 85 14.27 14.39 4.20
C THR A 85 14.46 13.32 3.14
N LEU A 86 13.57 13.28 2.14
CA LEU A 86 13.71 12.33 1.04
C LEU A 86 14.99 12.59 0.23
N ASP A 87 15.40 13.86 0.09
CA ASP A 87 16.64 14.23 -0.58
C ASP A 87 17.87 13.70 0.19
N ASP A 88 17.82 13.72 1.53
CA ASP A 88 18.86 13.12 2.35
C ASP A 88 18.99 11.62 2.11
N LEU A 89 17.85 10.91 2.01
CA LEU A 89 17.86 9.48 1.74
C LEU A 89 18.39 9.16 0.33
N TYR A 90 18.05 9.97 -0.67
CA TYR A 90 18.57 9.77 -2.03
C TYR A 90 20.09 9.89 -2.11
N ARG A 91 20.74 10.68 -1.23
CA ARG A 91 22.20 10.73 -1.15
C ARG A 91 22.82 9.40 -0.73
N TRP A 92 22.11 8.57 0.04
CA TRP A 92 22.56 7.25 0.48
C TRP A 92 22.36 6.13 -0.54
N ILE A 93 21.87 6.44 -1.73
CA ILE A 93 21.69 5.49 -2.85
C ILE A 93 22.59 5.87 -4.04
N ARG A 94 23.17 7.07 -4.02
CA ARG A 94 24.02 7.60 -5.10
C ARG A 94 25.51 7.41 -4.76
N ASP A 95 26.31 7.19 -5.80
CA ASP A 95 27.78 7.11 -5.69
C ASP A 95 28.40 8.53 -5.79
N PRO A 96 29.36 8.90 -4.93
CA PRO A 96 29.87 8.17 -3.76
C PRO A 96 28.90 8.18 -2.58
N LEU A 97 28.80 7.02 -1.91
CA LEU A 97 28.06 6.91 -0.66
C LEU A 97 28.66 7.84 0.41
N PRO A 98 27.82 8.54 1.18
CA PRO A 98 28.30 9.34 2.30
C PRO A 98 29.04 8.47 3.34
N PRO A 99 30.08 8.99 4.02
CA PRO A 99 30.73 8.27 5.10
C PRO A 99 29.80 8.15 6.32
N GLY A 100 29.95 7.05 7.08
CA GLY A 100 29.24 6.85 8.35
C GLY A 100 28.08 5.85 8.26
N ARG A 101 27.21 5.90 9.27
CA ARG A 101 26.04 5.03 9.38
C ARG A 101 24.84 5.66 8.66
N PRO A 102 24.10 4.91 7.82
CA PRO A 102 22.89 5.42 7.18
C PRO A 102 21.88 5.92 8.21
N PRO A 103 21.11 6.98 7.90
CA PRO A 103 20.00 7.38 8.72
C PRO A 103 19.02 6.24 8.92
N LEU A 104 18.40 6.15 10.09
CA LEU A 104 17.43 5.10 10.41
C LEU A 104 16.34 4.95 9.32
N ALA A 105 15.84 6.07 8.82
CA ALA A 105 14.83 6.07 7.75
C ALA A 105 15.34 5.42 6.45
N SER A 106 16.65 5.48 6.16
CA SER A 106 17.28 4.79 5.02
C SER A 106 17.26 3.27 5.22
N ASP A 107 17.75 2.79 6.38
CA ASP A 107 17.76 1.36 6.71
C ASP A 107 16.33 0.78 6.70
N LEU A 108 15.37 1.53 7.26
CA LEU A 108 13.97 1.16 7.26
C LEU A 108 13.37 1.10 5.85
N ALA A 109 13.68 2.07 5.00
CA ALA A 109 13.26 2.07 3.59
C ALA A 109 13.83 0.84 2.85
N ALA A 110 15.10 0.50 3.09
CA ALA A 110 15.75 -0.68 2.49
C ALA A 110 15.07 -1.99 2.94
N VAL A 111 14.80 -2.15 4.24
CA VAL A 111 14.09 -3.35 4.76
C VAL A 111 12.65 -3.42 4.26
N THR A 112 11.96 -2.29 4.12
CA THR A 112 10.60 -2.23 3.55
C THR A 112 10.61 -2.60 2.06
N ALA A 113 11.59 -2.11 1.29
CA ALA A 113 11.76 -2.45 -0.11
C ALA A 113 12.06 -3.95 -0.28
N GLY A 114 12.95 -4.51 0.55
CA GLY A 114 13.24 -5.94 0.59
C GLY A 114 12.03 -6.80 0.90
N LEU A 115 11.20 -6.39 1.87
CA LEU A 115 9.92 -7.05 2.17
C LEU A 115 9.01 -7.07 0.94
N ARG A 116 8.83 -5.93 0.27
CA ARG A 116 7.95 -5.84 -0.91
C ARG A 116 8.46 -6.68 -2.07
N ALA A 117 9.77 -6.76 -2.26
CA ALA A 117 10.38 -7.65 -3.26
C ALA A 117 10.12 -9.12 -2.92
N ALA A 118 10.28 -9.53 -1.65
CA ALA A 118 10.01 -10.89 -1.20
C ALA A 118 8.51 -11.27 -1.32
N LEU A 119 7.60 -10.34 -1.01
CA LEU A 119 6.16 -10.53 -1.24
C LEU A 119 5.86 -10.72 -2.72
N SER A 120 6.43 -9.87 -3.59
CA SER A 120 6.28 -10.00 -5.04
C SER A 120 6.80 -11.34 -5.58
N ALA A 121 7.91 -11.84 -5.05
CA ALA A 121 8.47 -13.13 -5.44
C ALA A 121 7.59 -14.33 -5.03
N GLY A 122 6.74 -14.17 -4.01
CA GLY A 122 5.78 -15.18 -3.56
C GLY A 122 4.48 -15.22 -4.35
N VAL A 123 4.28 -14.32 -5.31
CA VAL A 123 3.07 -14.25 -6.15
C VAL A 123 3.12 -15.31 -7.26
N SER A 124 2.00 -16.00 -7.50
CA SER A 124 1.90 -17.13 -8.44
C SER A 124 1.93 -16.74 -9.92
N HIS A 125 1.98 -15.44 -10.22
CA HIS A 125 1.95 -14.90 -11.57
C HIS A 125 3.00 -13.79 -11.73
N ALA A 126 3.45 -13.58 -12.97
CA ALA A 126 4.36 -12.50 -13.30
C ALA A 126 3.73 -11.13 -13.00
N ASP A 127 4.56 -10.16 -12.61
CA ASP A 127 4.09 -8.80 -12.31
C ASP A 127 3.31 -8.22 -13.51
N PRO A 128 2.04 -7.86 -13.31
CA PRO A 128 1.21 -7.25 -14.34
C PRO A 128 1.79 -5.93 -14.90
N GLU A 129 2.55 -5.18 -14.11
CA GLU A 129 3.22 -3.94 -14.57
C GLU A 129 4.40 -4.23 -15.52
N LEU A 130 5.00 -5.42 -15.39
CA LEU A 130 6.14 -5.86 -16.22
C LEU A 130 5.73 -6.78 -17.36
N THR A 131 4.44 -7.14 -17.45
CA THR A 131 3.88 -8.02 -18.48
C THR A 131 2.95 -7.22 -19.40
N PRO A 132 3.49 -6.41 -20.33
CA PRO A 132 2.68 -5.62 -21.27
C PRO A 132 1.89 -6.52 -22.22
N ALA A 133 0.83 -5.97 -22.83
CA ALA A 133 0.12 -6.64 -23.91
C ALA A 133 1.06 -6.78 -25.13
N ARG A 134 1.61 -7.97 -25.36
CA ARG A 134 2.42 -8.27 -26.55
C ARG A 134 1.51 -8.71 -27.69
N GLN A 135 1.44 -7.93 -28.76
CA GLN A 135 1.03 -8.42 -30.08
C GLN A 135 2.30 -8.69 -30.92
N PRO A 136 2.44 -9.87 -31.56
CA PRO A 136 3.58 -10.14 -32.44
C PRO A 136 3.74 -9.04 -33.51
N GLY A 137 4.91 -8.41 -33.55
CA GLY A 137 5.23 -7.36 -34.54
C GLY A 137 4.76 -5.94 -34.21
N LYS A 138 4.18 -5.68 -33.02
CA LYS A 138 3.77 -4.32 -32.61
C LYS A 138 4.56 -3.81 -31.39
N LYS A 139 4.51 -2.48 -31.20
CA LYS A 139 5.05 -1.81 -30.01
C LYS A 139 4.31 -2.30 -28.75
N GLN A 140 5.02 -2.21 -27.62
CA GLN A 140 4.49 -2.48 -26.29
C GLN A 140 3.29 -1.55 -26.00
N GLU A 141 2.12 -2.13 -25.74
CA GLU A 141 0.91 -1.38 -25.35
C GLU A 141 0.52 -1.71 -23.90
N HIS A 142 0.01 -0.70 -23.19
CA HIS A 142 -0.56 -0.89 -21.85
C HIS A 142 -1.90 -1.62 -21.94
N TRP A 143 -2.20 -2.46 -20.95
CA TRP A 143 -3.54 -3.04 -20.83
C TRP A 143 -4.58 -1.93 -20.66
N PRO A 144 -5.75 -2.05 -21.30
CA PRO A 144 -6.76 -1.02 -21.25
C PRO A 144 -7.35 -0.91 -19.82
N ASP A 145 -7.75 0.29 -19.43
CA ASP A 145 -8.46 0.54 -18.18
C ASP A 145 -9.98 0.52 -18.47
N LEU A 146 -10.61 -0.63 -18.21
CA LEU A 146 -12.00 -0.91 -18.53
C LEU A 146 -12.74 -1.35 -17.26
N PRO A 147 -14.09 -1.30 -17.25
CA PRO A 147 -14.87 -1.99 -16.24
C PRO A 147 -14.38 -3.45 -16.08
N PRO A 148 -14.11 -3.94 -14.86
CA PRO A 148 -13.42 -5.22 -14.64
C PRO A 148 -14.00 -6.42 -15.38
N LEU A 149 -15.33 -6.52 -15.42
CA LEU A 149 -16.02 -7.62 -16.10
C LEU A 149 -15.88 -7.53 -17.62
N ASP A 150 -15.85 -6.32 -18.18
CA ASP A 150 -15.61 -6.09 -19.60
C ASP A 150 -14.14 -6.37 -19.95
N ALA A 151 -13.21 -6.03 -19.05
CA ALA A 151 -11.79 -6.34 -19.20
C ALA A 151 -11.56 -7.86 -19.27
N LEU A 152 -12.13 -8.61 -18.33
CA LEU A 152 -12.09 -10.07 -18.33
C LEU A 152 -12.73 -10.67 -19.59
N ALA A 153 -13.89 -10.14 -20.02
CA ALA A 153 -14.57 -10.60 -21.23
C ALA A 153 -13.75 -10.35 -22.51
N ARG A 154 -12.91 -9.31 -22.52
CA ARG A 154 -11.98 -8.99 -23.62
C ARG A 154 -10.63 -9.70 -23.51
N GLY A 155 -10.47 -10.61 -22.56
CA GLY A 155 -9.27 -11.41 -22.39
C GLY A 155 -8.12 -10.69 -21.68
N VAL A 156 -8.39 -9.61 -20.95
CA VAL A 156 -7.39 -9.03 -20.04
C VAL A 156 -7.10 -10.05 -18.94
N PRO A 157 -5.82 -10.40 -18.68
CA PRO A 157 -5.47 -11.38 -17.65
C PRO A 157 -5.99 -10.99 -16.27
N LEU A 158 -6.51 -11.97 -15.50
CA LEU A 158 -6.98 -11.73 -14.13
C LEU A 158 -5.95 -10.99 -13.25
N PRO A 159 -4.65 -11.32 -13.26
CA PRO A 159 -3.63 -10.56 -12.54
C PRO A 159 -3.63 -9.05 -12.84
N VAL A 160 -3.82 -8.67 -14.10
CA VAL A 160 -3.89 -7.27 -14.52
C VAL A 160 -5.14 -6.61 -13.94
N VAL A 161 -6.28 -7.29 -14.05
CA VAL A 161 -7.55 -6.79 -13.49
C VAL A 161 -7.45 -6.62 -11.97
N LEU A 162 -6.87 -7.58 -11.26
CA LEU A 162 -6.66 -7.50 -9.80
C LEU A 162 -5.70 -6.37 -9.42
N HIS A 163 -4.62 -6.20 -10.17
CA HIS A 163 -3.68 -5.12 -9.95
C HIS A 163 -4.34 -3.75 -10.13
N GLN A 164 -5.04 -3.51 -11.25
CA GLN A 164 -5.78 -2.26 -11.50
C GLN A 164 -6.86 -2.03 -10.44
N SER A 165 -7.65 -3.07 -10.15
CA SER A 165 -8.83 -2.98 -9.27
C SER A 165 -8.51 -2.88 -7.79
N VAL A 166 -7.31 -3.30 -7.35
CA VAL A 166 -6.89 -3.28 -5.94
C VAL A 166 -5.70 -2.36 -5.72
N ARG A 167 -4.53 -2.65 -6.32
CA ARG A 167 -3.31 -1.85 -6.10
C ARG A 167 -3.47 -0.46 -6.70
N GLY A 168 -3.92 -0.37 -7.95
CA GLY A 168 -4.12 0.89 -8.67
C GLY A 168 -5.16 1.78 -8.00
N SER A 169 -6.33 1.22 -7.70
CA SER A 169 -7.46 1.93 -7.07
C SER A 169 -7.13 2.42 -5.65
N LEU A 170 -6.55 1.57 -4.79
CA LEU A 170 -6.13 1.98 -3.44
C LEU A 170 -5.00 3.00 -3.50
N HIS A 171 -4.05 2.86 -4.44
CA HIS A 171 -2.99 3.85 -4.60
C HIS A 171 -3.54 5.21 -5.04
N ARG A 172 -4.50 5.25 -5.97
CA ARG A 172 -5.20 6.50 -6.35
C ARG A 172 -5.90 7.11 -5.15
N SER A 173 -6.69 6.32 -4.42
CA SER A 173 -7.49 6.82 -3.29
C SER A 173 -6.64 7.30 -2.12
N LEU A 174 -5.60 6.54 -1.76
CA LEU A 174 -4.81 6.81 -0.56
C LEU A 174 -3.58 7.67 -0.85
N GLY A 175 -2.98 7.55 -2.03
CA GLY A 175 -1.85 8.38 -2.45
C GLY A 175 -2.31 9.76 -2.87
N LYS A 176 -2.95 9.83 -4.03
CA LYS A 176 -3.41 11.10 -4.61
C LYS A 176 -4.60 11.66 -3.84
N GLY A 177 -5.55 10.81 -3.47
CA GLY A 177 -6.79 11.21 -2.81
C GLY A 177 -6.68 11.47 -1.31
N PHE A 178 -5.57 11.15 -0.64
CA PHE A 178 -5.42 11.39 0.81
C PHE A 178 -4.04 11.95 1.16
N ARG A 179 -2.97 11.16 0.98
CA ARG A 179 -1.63 11.55 1.43
C ARG A 179 -1.16 12.87 0.80
N HIS A 180 -1.37 13.05 -0.51
CA HIS A 180 -0.93 14.26 -1.19
C HIS A 180 -1.60 15.55 -0.65
N PRO A 181 -2.95 15.63 -0.51
CA PRO A 181 -3.59 16.75 0.17
C PRO A 181 -3.04 17.04 1.57
N VAL A 182 -2.87 16.00 2.40
CA VAL A 182 -2.33 16.20 3.76
C VAL A 182 -0.90 16.72 3.73
N ARG A 183 -0.03 16.17 2.87
CA ARG A 183 1.34 16.64 2.70
C ARG A 183 1.37 18.11 2.24
N ALA A 184 0.51 18.48 1.29
CA ALA A 184 0.42 19.84 0.77
C ALA A 184 0.01 20.85 1.86
N ALA A 185 -0.81 20.45 2.83
CA ALA A 185 -1.21 21.29 3.96
C ALA A 185 -0.15 21.41 5.06
N LEU A 186 0.85 20.51 5.11
CA LEU A 186 1.90 20.51 6.14
C LEU A 186 3.05 21.48 5.79
N ALA A 187 3.82 21.17 4.74
CA ALA A 187 4.93 21.98 4.23
C ALA A 187 5.50 21.37 2.93
N ALA A 188 6.34 22.13 2.22
CA ALA A 188 7.07 21.65 1.04
C ALA A 188 8.22 20.68 1.39
N ASP A 189 8.95 20.93 2.48
CA ASP A 189 10.09 20.13 2.91
C ASP A 189 9.77 19.37 4.19
N LEU A 190 9.28 18.13 4.02
CA LEU A 190 8.87 17.26 5.13
C LEU A 190 9.90 16.15 5.34
N PRO A 191 10.31 15.90 6.59
CA PRO A 191 11.08 14.70 6.93
C PRO A 191 10.40 13.43 6.45
N VAL A 192 11.20 12.40 6.18
CA VAL A 192 10.68 11.10 5.77
C VAL A 192 9.79 10.53 6.86
N CYS A 193 8.64 10.02 6.44
CA CYS A 193 7.66 9.37 7.28
C CYS A 193 7.03 8.19 6.56
N TRP A 194 6.34 7.38 7.35
CA TRP A 194 5.47 6.32 6.90
C TRP A 194 4.04 6.67 7.28
N TYR A 195 3.10 6.17 6.51
CA TYR A 195 1.76 6.74 6.46
C TYR A 195 0.74 5.94 7.27
N GLY A 196 1.20 4.94 8.04
CA GLY A 196 0.37 4.11 8.92
C GLY A 196 -0.82 3.54 8.16
N GLN A 197 -2.04 3.92 8.54
CA GLN A 197 -3.25 3.44 7.88
C GLN A 197 -3.30 3.72 6.36
N GLN A 198 -2.65 4.78 5.84
CA GLN A 198 -2.62 5.01 4.39
C GLN A 198 -1.60 4.12 3.66
N ASP A 199 -0.70 3.41 4.35
CA ASP A 199 0.13 2.37 3.73
C ASP A 199 -0.69 1.11 3.32
N ALA A 200 -1.97 1.07 3.69
CA ALA A 200 -2.95 0.09 3.24
C ALA A 200 -2.97 -0.12 1.72
N CYS A 201 -2.54 0.85 0.88
CA CYS A 201 -2.57 0.68 -0.57
C CYS A 201 -1.69 -0.47 -1.08
N TRP A 202 -0.54 -0.72 -0.45
CA TRP A 202 0.32 -1.83 -0.86
C TRP A 202 0.07 -3.08 -0.02
N ILE A 203 -0.29 -2.90 1.25
CA ILE A 203 -0.64 -4.00 2.16
C ILE A 203 -1.89 -4.72 1.65
N GLY A 204 -2.94 -3.96 1.32
CA GLY A 204 -4.19 -4.52 0.84
C GLY A 204 -4.06 -5.31 -0.45
N TYR A 205 -3.11 -4.95 -1.32
CA TYR A 205 -2.82 -5.73 -2.52
C TYR A 205 -2.25 -7.12 -2.18
N TYR A 206 -1.20 -7.19 -1.37
CA TYR A 206 -0.57 -8.47 -1.03
C TYR A 206 -1.46 -9.34 -0.14
N ASP A 207 -2.21 -8.73 0.79
CA ASP A 207 -3.21 -9.45 1.59
C ASP A 207 -4.34 -10.00 0.70
N THR A 208 -4.80 -9.24 -0.31
CA THR A 208 -5.75 -9.76 -1.31
C THR A 208 -5.18 -10.97 -2.03
N LEU A 209 -3.97 -10.87 -2.58
CA LEU A 209 -3.36 -11.99 -3.30
C LEU A 209 -3.21 -13.23 -2.42
N GLN A 210 -2.81 -13.06 -1.16
CA GLN A 210 -2.69 -14.15 -0.19
C GLN A 210 -4.04 -14.81 0.10
N ARG A 211 -5.08 -14.02 0.41
CA ARG A 211 -6.44 -14.52 0.72
C ARG A 211 -7.12 -15.21 -0.47
N LEU A 212 -6.78 -14.80 -1.69
CA LEU A 212 -7.25 -15.43 -2.92
C LEU A 212 -6.43 -16.68 -3.33
N GLY A 213 -5.42 -17.07 -2.55
CA GLY A 213 -4.54 -18.20 -2.88
C GLY A 213 -3.62 -17.94 -4.07
N LEU A 214 -3.40 -16.67 -4.43
CA LEU A 214 -2.53 -16.22 -5.52
C LEU A 214 -1.13 -15.83 -5.05
N ALA A 215 -0.85 -15.95 -3.74
CA ALA A 215 0.48 -15.73 -3.19
C ALA A 215 0.72 -16.63 -1.97
N THR A 216 1.95 -17.12 -1.84
CA THR A 216 2.40 -17.92 -0.70
C THR A 216 3.70 -17.32 -0.17
N PHE A 217 3.74 -17.06 1.14
CA PHE A 217 4.90 -16.45 1.80
C PHE A 217 5.51 -17.39 2.83
N SER A 218 6.82 -17.35 2.98
CA SER A 218 7.50 -18.08 4.06
C SER A 218 7.12 -17.51 5.42
N ALA A 219 7.25 -18.30 6.49
CA ALA A 219 6.86 -17.87 7.84
C ALA A 219 7.51 -16.54 8.27
N GLY A 220 8.79 -16.34 7.94
CA GLY A 220 9.50 -15.09 8.27
C GLY A 220 9.00 -13.86 7.51
N ILE A 221 8.53 -14.04 6.27
CA ILE A 221 7.91 -12.97 5.47
C ILE A 221 6.49 -12.70 5.97
N THR A 222 5.72 -13.74 6.28
CA THR A 222 4.39 -13.62 6.87
C THR A 222 4.43 -12.85 8.19
N ASP A 223 5.36 -13.16 9.09
CA ASP A 223 5.52 -12.41 10.33
C ASP A 223 5.86 -10.93 10.06
N HIS A 224 6.83 -10.66 9.18
CA HIS A 224 7.21 -9.28 8.85
C HIS A 224 6.04 -8.49 8.26
N PHE A 225 5.32 -9.10 7.30
CA PHE A 225 4.16 -8.50 6.68
C PHE A 225 3.01 -8.29 7.67
N GLY A 226 2.84 -9.20 8.63
CA GLY A 226 1.91 -9.06 9.75
C GLY A 226 2.19 -7.79 10.58
N GLN A 227 3.45 -7.47 10.87
CA GLN A 227 3.79 -6.24 11.60
C GLN A 227 3.34 -4.97 10.86
N TRP A 228 3.49 -4.93 9.53
CA TRP A 228 3.01 -3.80 8.72
C TRP A 228 1.48 -3.75 8.62
N THR A 229 0.84 -4.92 8.52
CA THR A 229 -0.62 -5.08 8.50
C THR A 229 -1.24 -4.53 9.79
N ASP A 230 -0.72 -4.95 10.93
CA ASP A 230 -1.18 -4.52 12.25
C ASP A 230 -0.86 -3.04 12.51
N LEU A 231 0.29 -2.55 12.02
CA LEU A 231 0.64 -1.14 12.12
C LEU A 231 -0.34 -0.25 11.34
N ALA A 232 -0.66 -0.61 10.10
CA ALA A 232 -1.67 0.11 9.31
C ALA A 232 -3.06 0.08 9.97
N ARG A 233 -3.36 -0.99 10.71
CA ARG A 233 -4.60 -1.13 11.48
C ARG A 233 -4.59 -0.43 12.84
N SER A 234 -3.47 0.13 13.28
CA SER A 234 -3.35 0.69 14.63
C SER A 234 -3.09 2.19 14.68
N CYS A 235 -2.41 2.82 13.72
CA CYS A 235 -2.06 4.25 13.84
C CYS A 235 -2.18 5.07 12.56
N GLY A 236 -2.04 6.40 12.72
CA GLY A 236 -1.80 7.34 11.62
C GLY A 236 -0.32 7.35 11.23
N TRP A 237 0.15 8.50 10.74
CA TRP A 237 1.50 8.65 10.23
C TRP A 237 2.54 8.53 11.35
N TRP A 238 3.75 8.12 11.00
CA TRP A 238 4.83 8.00 11.96
C TRP A 238 6.18 8.37 11.35
N TRP A 239 7.04 8.92 12.20
CA TRP A 239 8.38 9.38 11.88
C TRP A 239 9.37 8.63 12.76
N PRO A 240 10.29 7.87 12.18
CA PRO A 240 11.21 7.06 12.96
C PRO A 240 12.55 7.77 13.14
N GLY A 241 12.91 8.03 14.39
CA GLY A 241 14.21 8.55 14.80
C GLY A 241 15.02 7.51 15.57
N GLU A 242 16.32 7.76 15.73
CA GLU A 242 17.26 6.82 16.38
C GLU A 242 16.93 6.53 17.85
N GLY A 243 16.40 7.50 18.60
CA GLY A 243 16.02 7.33 20.02
C GLY A 243 14.53 7.54 20.32
N VAL A 244 13.80 8.19 19.40
CA VAL A 244 12.38 8.51 19.54
C VAL A 244 11.69 8.19 18.23
N CYS A 245 10.52 7.55 18.30
CA CYS A 245 9.61 7.43 17.18
C CYS A 245 8.37 8.27 17.50
N VAL A 246 8.04 9.20 16.61
CA VAL A 246 6.85 10.05 16.73
C VAL A 246 5.71 9.40 15.96
N LEU A 247 4.58 9.15 16.60
CA LEU A 247 3.40 8.57 15.98
C LEU A 247 2.21 9.54 16.10
N SER A 248 1.47 9.68 15.01
CA SER A 248 0.21 10.39 14.99
C SER A 248 -0.94 9.44 15.33
N ASP A 249 -1.89 9.93 16.11
CA ASP A 249 -3.22 9.37 16.19
C ASP A 249 -3.90 9.43 14.80
N ARG A 250 -5.03 8.74 14.69
CA ARG A 250 -5.86 8.74 13.49
C ARG A 250 -6.73 9.99 13.44
N PRO A 251 -7.14 10.44 12.23
CA PRO A 251 -8.09 11.54 12.11
C PRO A 251 -9.35 11.34 12.95
N ALA A 252 -9.90 12.42 13.48
CA ALA A 252 -11.19 12.41 14.16
C ALA A 252 -12.34 12.25 13.18
N THR A 253 -12.25 12.87 12.01
CA THR A 253 -13.22 12.74 10.93
C THR A 253 -12.53 12.76 9.58
N VAL A 254 -13.02 11.94 8.65
CA VAL A 254 -12.64 11.98 7.24
C VAL A 254 -13.90 12.02 6.40
N ARG A 255 -14.00 13.01 5.51
CA ARG A 255 -15.04 13.06 4.48
C ARG A 255 -14.39 12.79 3.13
N VAL A 256 -15.04 11.94 2.35
CA VAL A 256 -14.57 11.56 1.03
C VAL A 256 -15.64 11.80 -0.03
N THR A 257 -15.20 11.98 -1.27
CA THR A 257 -16.06 12.06 -2.45
C THR A 257 -15.58 11.04 -3.49
N PRO A 258 -16.49 10.45 -4.30
CA PRO A 258 -16.10 9.57 -5.38
C PRO A 258 -15.19 10.28 -6.39
N MET A 259 -14.19 9.57 -6.90
CA MET A 259 -13.30 10.07 -7.94
C MET A 259 -13.98 9.90 -9.32
N PRO A 260 -14.19 10.97 -10.11
CA PRO A 260 -14.84 10.84 -11.41
C PRO A 260 -14.01 10.02 -12.40
N GLY A 261 -14.69 9.26 -13.25
CA GLY A 261 -14.06 8.53 -14.36
C GLY A 261 -13.29 7.29 -13.93
N THR A 262 -13.62 6.71 -12.77
CA THR A 262 -12.98 5.49 -12.26
C THR A 262 -13.97 4.34 -12.09
N TRP A 263 -13.46 3.11 -11.93
CA TRP A 263 -14.25 1.87 -11.99
C TRP A 263 -14.24 1.05 -10.69
N HIS A 264 -13.60 1.53 -9.64
CA HIS A 264 -13.23 0.73 -8.46
C HIS A 264 -13.55 1.44 -7.14
N ASP A 265 -14.59 2.28 -7.14
CA ASP A 265 -15.03 3.05 -5.98
C ASP A 265 -13.92 3.91 -5.38
N GLU A 266 -13.02 4.42 -6.23
CA GLU A 266 -11.96 5.30 -5.77
C GLU A 266 -12.51 6.59 -5.19
N VAL A 267 -11.81 7.09 -4.19
CA VAL A 267 -12.24 8.26 -3.44
C VAL A 267 -11.13 9.30 -3.29
N THR A 268 -11.52 10.55 -3.11
CA THR A 268 -10.64 11.62 -2.67
C THR A 268 -11.19 12.24 -1.40
N VAL A 269 -10.32 12.57 -0.45
CA VAL A 269 -10.70 13.34 0.74
C VAL A 269 -11.17 14.72 0.31
N SER A 270 -12.28 15.15 0.90
CA SER A 270 -12.84 16.49 0.72
C SER A 270 -12.74 17.33 2.00
N ALA A 271 -12.60 16.69 3.17
CA ALA A 271 -12.30 17.34 4.43
C ALA A 271 -11.72 16.32 5.42
N ILE A 272 -10.71 16.74 6.18
CA ILE A 272 -10.15 15.96 7.30
C ILE A 272 -10.15 16.84 8.55
N THR A 273 -10.45 16.26 9.71
CA THR A 273 -10.22 16.91 11.01
C THR A 273 -9.46 15.94 11.90
N TYR A 274 -8.33 16.39 12.46
CA TYR A 274 -7.53 15.63 13.41
C TYR A 274 -7.96 15.89 14.86
N ARG A 275 -7.41 15.12 15.81
CA ARG A 275 -7.87 15.12 17.21
C ARG A 275 -7.62 16.43 17.94
N ASP A 276 -6.63 17.19 17.49
CA ASP A 276 -6.31 18.54 17.97
C ASP A 276 -7.12 19.65 17.27
N GLY A 277 -8.05 19.29 16.39
CA GLY A 277 -8.84 20.24 15.61
C GLY A 277 -8.15 20.77 14.36
N TRP A 278 -6.96 20.28 13.97
CA TRP A 278 -6.34 20.66 12.70
C TRP A 278 -7.16 20.16 11.52
N GLN A 279 -7.46 21.06 10.57
CA GLN A 279 -8.35 20.81 9.44
C GLN A 279 -7.66 21.03 8.10
N ILE A 280 -8.06 20.21 7.11
CA ILE A 280 -7.57 20.20 5.73
C ILE A 280 -8.76 20.02 4.80
#